data_AF-A0A4P7GVI9-F1
#
_entry.id   AF-A0A4P7GVI9-F1
#
_cell.length_a   1.000
_cell.length_b   1.000
_cell.length_c   1.000
_cell.angle_alpha   90.00
_cell.angle_beta   90.00
_cell.angle_gamma   90.00
#
_symmetry.space_group_name_H-M   'P 1'
#
loop_
_entity.id
_entity.type
_entity.pdbx_description
1 polymer ?
#
loop_
_entity_poly.entity_id
_entity_poly.type
_entity_poly.pdbx_seq_one_letter_code
_entity_poly.pdbx_strand_id
1 'polypeptide(L)'
;MMDSSPVVAHAAARTRVQLLREGRQRLLQAVRQAAPPVAKELEALAEPVPDATYEDQDQLLQAEQERTEALLAAITSRQAAKAPAVRRVRKQVERVLKDERVASYADPEARWGHQRREKPFFGYKMHLATDETGFVLAATVTAGNASDLEGAPALVEQARVQGLRPRRLVADRRMTPRG
;
A
#
# COMPACT_ATOMS: atom_id res chain seq x y z
N MET A 1 -14.49 25.87 2.92
CA MET A 1 -13.80 25.38 1.70
C MET A 1 -13.10 24.07 2.04
N MET A 2 -12.81 23.21 1.05
CA MET A 2 -11.99 22.02 1.23
C MET A 2 -10.73 22.13 0.39
N ASP A 3 -9.59 21.78 0.97
CA ASP A 3 -8.30 21.70 0.28
C ASP A 3 -7.55 20.41 0.67
N SER A 4 -6.69 19.94 -0.23
CA SER A 4 -5.95 18.69 -0.10
C SER A 4 -4.46 18.90 -0.33
N SER A 5 -3.64 18.55 0.67
CA SER A 5 -2.18 18.66 0.59
C SER A 5 -1.51 17.27 0.65
N PRO A 6 -0.46 17.02 -0.16
CA PRO A 6 0.28 15.77 -0.09
C PRO A 6 1.13 15.73 1.19
N VAL A 7 1.15 14.56 1.81
CA VAL A 7 2.06 14.23 2.92
C VAL A 7 2.94 13.08 2.45
N VAL A 8 4.24 13.34 2.34
CA VAL A 8 5.21 12.34 1.87
C VAL A 8 5.42 11.29 2.96
N ALA A 9 5.31 10.02 2.60
CA ALA A 9 5.59 8.94 3.53
C ALA A 9 7.09 8.86 3.84
N HIS A 10 7.43 8.55 5.08
CA HIS A 10 8.79 8.22 5.49
C HIS A 10 9.12 6.76 5.14
N ALA A 11 8.96 6.41 3.86
CA ALA A 11 9.20 5.08 3.33
C ALA A 11 9.53 5.16 1.83
N ALA A 12 10.40 4.27 1.34
CA ALA A 12 10.65 4.14 -0.07
C ALA A 12 9.55 3.31 -0.74
N ALA A 13 9.01 3.83 -1.84
CA ALA A 13 8.18 3.05 -2.75
C ALA A 13 9.05 2.05 -3.54
N ARG A 14 8.47 0.89 -3.84
CA ARG A 14 9.08 -0.21 -4.56
C ARG A 14 8.18 -0.64 -5.71
N THR A 15 8.76 -1.20 -6.76
CA THR A 15 7.98 -1.86 -7.82
C THR A 15 7.37 -3.16 -7.30
N ARG A 16 6.36 -3.70 -7.99
CA ARG A 16 5.71 -4.95 -7.60
C ARG A 16 6.70 -6.12 -7.59
N VAL A 17 7.60 -6.21 -8.58
CA VAL A 17 8.70 -7.19 -8.62
C VAL A 17 9.58 -7.08 -7.37
N GLN A 18 10.01 -5.87 -7.02
CA GLN A 18 10.83 -5.63 -5.83
C GLN A 18 10.10 -6.04 -4.53
N LEU A 19 8.80 -5.76 -4.44
CA LEU A 19 7.98 -6.17 -3.29
C LEU A 19 7.77 -7.67 -3.20
N LEU A 20 7.65 -8.38 -4.31
CA LEU A 20 7.55 -9.84 -4.29
C LEU A 20 8.88 -10.44 -3.79
N ARG A 21 10.02 -9.97 -4.30
CA ARG A 21 11.36 -10.36 -3.84
C ARG A 21 11.57 -10.09 -2.36
N GLU A 22 11.33 -8.86 -1.93
CA GLU A 22 11.46 -8.44 -0.53
C GLU A 22 10.48 -9.22 0.38
N GLY A 23 9.27 -9.49 -0.12
CA GLY A 23 8.25 -10.28 0.54
C GLY A 23 8.70 -11.72 0.82
N ARG A 24 9.29 -12.39 -0.18
CA ARG A 24 9.84 -13.74 -0.02
C ARG A 24 10.99 -13.79 0.98
N GLN A 25 11.88 -12.80 0.96
CA GLN A 25 12.97 -12.70 1.93
C GLN A 25 12.46 -12.47 3.36
N ARG A 26 11.45 -11.61 3.54
CA ARG A 26 10.77 -11.45 4.84
C ARG A 26 10.07 -12.72 5.31
N LEU A 27 9.41 -13.44 4.40
CA LEU A 27 8.77 -14.72 4.71
C LEU A 27 9.80 -15.73 5.18
N LEU A 28 10.89 -15.88 4.43
CA LEU A 28 11.98 -16.80 4.79
C LEU A 28 12.56 -16.44 6.15
N GLN A 29 12.78 -15.16 6.44
CA GLN A 29 13.30 -14.73 7.73
C GLN A 29 12.34 -15.01 8.88
N ALA A 30 11.03 -14.78 8.69
CA ALA A 30 10.02 -15.11 9.69
C ALA A 30 9.92 -16.62 9.93
N VAL A 31 10.04 -17.42 8.87
CA VAL A 31 10.09 -18.90 8.97
C VAL A 31 11.38 -19.33 9.65
N ARG A 32 12.53 -18.71 9.36
CA ARG A 32 13.82 -19.01 10.00
C ARG A 32 13.78 -18.81 11.51
N GLN A 33 13.07 -17.78 11.98
CA GLN A 33 12.85 -17.55 13.41
C GLN A 33 11.94 -18.59 14.06
N ALA A 34 10.94 -19.11 13.32
CA ALA A 34 9.97 -20.06 13.86
C ALA A 34 10.41 -21.54 13.73
N ALA A 35 11.09 -21.87 12.65
CA ALA A 35 11.51 -23.21 12.25
C ALA A 35 12.74 -23.13 11.32
N PRO A 36 13.96 -23.01 11.88
CA PRO A 36 15.21 -22.98 11.12
C PRO A 36 15.39 -24.10 10.06
N PRO A 37 15.08 -25.40 10.35
CA PRO A 37 15.27 -26.45 9.34
C PRO A 37 14.36 -26.25 8.12
N VAL A 38 13.11 -25.83 8.35
CA VAL A 38 12.16 -25.52 7.28
C VAL A 38 12.65 -24.34 6.43
N ALA A 39 13.22 -23.31 7.05
CA ALA A 39 13.76 -22.19 6.30
C ALA A 39 14.87 -22.62 5.35
N LYS A 40 15.76 -23.53 5.79
CA LYS A 40 16.83 -24.07 4.94
C LYS A 40 16.29 -24.82 3.72
N GLU A 41 15.21 -25.58 3.86
CA GLU A 41 14.55 -26.25 2.73
C GLU A 41 13.95 -25.27 1.71
N LEU A 42 13.48 -24.11 2.18
CA LEU A 42 12.75 -23.13 1.38
C LEU A 42 13.62 -21.99 0.83
N GLU A 43 14.91 -21.97 1.16
CA GLU A 43 15.84 -20.90 0.80
C GLU A 43 15.90 -20.67 -0.72
N ALA A 44 15.96 -21.76 -1.50
CA ALA A 44 15.96 -21.68 -2.96
C ALA A 44 14.71 -20.99 -3.53
N LEU A 45 13.53 -21.17 -2.91
CA LEU A 45 12.29 -20.52 -3.34
C LEU A 45 12.24 -19.03 -2.97
N ALA A 46 13.03 -18.60 -1.99
CA ALA A 46 13.10 -17.19 -1.60
C ALA A 46 13.97 -16.35 -2.54
N GLU A 47 14.95 -16.97 -3.22
CA GLU A 47 15.83 -16.29 -4.16
C GLU A 47 15.06 -15.68 -5.35
N PRO A 48 15.51 -14.53 -5.87
CA PRO A 48 14.93 -13.90 -7.06
C PRO A 48 15.15 -14.76 -8.31
N VAL A 49 14.23 -14.67 -9.26
CA VAL A 49 14.50 -15.21 -10.60
C VAL A 49 15.49 -14.28 -11.32
N PRO A 50 16.41 -14.81 -12.14
CA PRO A 50 17.35 -13.95 -12.88
C PRO A 50 16.61 -13.09 -13.91
N ASP A 51 16.83 -11.77 -13.86
CA ASP A 51 16.18 -10.82 -14.77
C ASP A 51 16.47 -11.15 -16.25
N ALA A 52 17.69 -11.59 -16.55
CA ALA A 52 18.14 -11.93 -17.91
C ALA A 52 17.43 -13.14 -18.54
N THR A 53 16.62 -13.88 -17.76
CA THR A 53 15.85 -15.03 -18.26
C THR A 53 14.58 -14.61 -18.99
N TYR A 54 14.10 -13.38 -18.83
CA TYR A 54 12.81 -12.92 -19.34
C TYR A 54 12.97 -11.81 -20.36
N GLU A 55 12.15 -11.86 -21.42
CA GLU A 55 12.23 -10.91 -22.54
C GLU A 55 11.61 -9.55 -22.19
N ASP A 56 10.60 -9.55 -21.32
CA ASP A 56 9.86 -8.36 -20.90
C ASP A 56 9.54 -8.34 -19.39
N GLN A 57 9.07 -7.18 -18.91
CA GLN A 57 8.75 -6.97 -17.49
C GLN A 57 7.51 -7.74 -17.02
N ASP A 58 6.57 -8.06 -17.91
CA ASP A 58 5.34 -8.76 -17.55
C ASP A 58 5.62 -10.24 -17.31
N GLN A 59 6.44 -10.86 -18.16
CA GLN A 59 6.96 -12.21 -17.96
C GLN A 59 7.76 -12.32 -16.66
N LEU A 60 8.62 -11.34 -16.38
CA LEU A 60 9.37 -11.28 -15.13
C LEU A 60 8.42 -11.16 -13.92
N LEU A 61 7.42 -10.30 -13.99
CA LEU A 61 6.43 -10.13 -12.93
C LEU A 61 5.65 -11.42 -12.69
N GLN A 62 5.20 -12.09 -13.75
CA GLN A 62 4.48 -13.36 -13.65
C GLN A 62 5.35 -14.44 -12.99
N ALA A 63 6.60 -14.60 -13.42
CA ALA A 63 7.51 -15.56 -12.80
C ALA A 63 7.77 -15.27 -11.31
N GLU A 64 7.89 -13.99 -10.95
CA GLU A 64 8.03 -13.55 -9.57
C GLU A 64 6.76 -13.83 -8.73
N GLN A 65 5.56 -13.72 -9.33
CA GLN A 65 4.30 -14.09 -8.69
C GLN A 65 4.23 -15.61 -8.45
N GLU A 66 4.44 -16.41 -9.49
CA GLU A 66 4.40 -17.88 -9.42
C GLU A 66 5.38 -18.41 -8.37
N ARG A 67 6.60 -17.87 -8.33
CA ARG A 67 7.60 -18.26 -7.32
C ARG A 67 7.18 -17.88 -5.90
N THR A 68 6.53 -16.73 -5.75
CA THR A 68 6.01 -16.29 -4.45
C THR A 68 4.85 -17.18 -3.99
N GLU A 69 3.95 -17.54 -4.89
CA GLU A 69 2.85 -18.48 -4.61
C GLU A 69 3.38 -19.87 -4.24
N ALA A 70 4.40 -20.37 -4.95
CA ALA A 70 5.06 -21.64 -4.61
C ALA A 70 5.66 -21.62 -3.20
N LEU A 71 6.34 -20.53 -2.80
CA LEU A 71 6.84 -20.37 -1.44
C LEU A 71 5.71 -20.35 -0.41
N LEU A 72 4.62 -19.64 -0.68
CA LEU A 72 3.46 -19.57 0.20
C LEU A 72 2.77 -20.92 0.39
N ALA A 73 2.59 -21.68 -0.70
CA ALA A 73 2.05 -23.03 -0.67
C ALA A 73 2.93 -23.96 0.17
N ALA A 74 4.25 -23.90 -0.04
CA ALA A 74 5.22 -24.68 0.71
C ALA A 74 5.22 -24.33 2.20
N ILE A 75 5.10 -23.05 2.58
CA ILE A 75 5.01 -22.65 4.00
C ILE A 75 3.70 -23.17 4.60
N THR A 76 2.59 -23.06 3.88
CA THR A 76 1.23 -23.36 4.39
C THR A 76 1.03 -24.83 4.74
N SER A 77 1.72 -25.74 4.05
CA SER A 77 1.70 -27.18 4.39
C SER A 77 2.46 -27.55 5.67
N ARG A 78 3.14 -26.58 6.31
CA ARG A 78 4.02 -26.80 7.46
C ARG A 78 3.50 -26.11 8.71
N GLN A 79 3.87 -26.65 9.88
CA GLN A 79 3.47 -26.09 11.18
C GLN A 79 3.97 -24.65 11.40
N ALA A 80 5.09 -24.27 10.76
CA ALA A 80 5.63 -22.91 10.79
C ALA A 80 4.63 -21.83 10.32
N ALA A 81 3.66 -22.18 9.47
CA ALA A 81 2.60 -21.27 9.03
C ALA A 81 1.72 -20.74 10.16
N LYS A 82 1.65 -21.43 11.31
CA LYS A 82 0.84 -21.01 12.46
C LYS A 82 1.55 -19.92 13.29
N ALA A 83 2.85 -19.73 13.13
CA ALA A 83 3.62 -18.74 13.87
C ALA A 83 3.09 -17.31 13.59
N PRO A 84 2.85 -16.47 14.62
CA PRO A 84 2.26 -15.14 14.44
C PRO A 84 3.03 -14.24 13.47
N ALA A 85 4.37 -14.27 13.52
CA ALA A 85 5.22 -13.51 12.62
C ALA A 85 5.07 -13.95 11.16
N VAL A 86 5.05 -15.27 10.91
CA VAL A 86 4.84 -15.84 9.57
C VAL A 86 3.46 -15.47 9.03
N ARG A 87 2.41 -15.59 9.85
CA ARG A 87 1.04 -15.18 9.46
C ARG A 87 0.94 -13.71 9.11
N ARG A 88 1.62 -12.83 9.86
CA ARG A 88 1.63 -11.38 9.60
C ARG A 88 2.29 -11.08 8.25
N VAL A 89 3.49 -11.59 8.03
CA VAL A 89 4.23 -11.36 6.78
C VAL A 89 3.47 -11.97 5.60
N ARG A 90 2.89 -13.17 5.76
CA ARG A 90 2.06 -13.80 4.73
C ARG A 90 0.92 -12.88 4.26
N LYS A 91 0.15 -12.32 5.20
CA LYS A 91 -0.92 -11.38 4.86
C LYS A 91 -0.41 -10.17 4.07
N GLN A 92 0.77 -9.64 4.40
CA GLN A 92 1.35 -8.52 3.67
C GLN A 92 1.73 -8.91 2.23
N VAL A 93 2.34 -10.09 2.04
CA VAL A 93 2.72 -10.60 0.71
C VAL A 93 1.48 -10.92 -0.13
N GLU A 94 0.44 -11.50 0.47
CA GLU A 94 -0.85 -11.76 -0.20
C GLU A 94 -1.49 -10.47 -0.76
N ARG A 95 -1.36 -9.33 -0.08
CA ARG A 95 -1.86 -8.03 -0.60
C ARG A 95 -1.11 -7.58 -1.86
N VAL A 96 0.19 -7.86 -1.95
CA VAL A 96 1.01 -7.57 -3.14
C VAL A 96 0.64 -8.49 -4.30
N LEU A 97 0.37 -9.77 -4.02
CA LEU A 97 -0.11 -10.73 -5.03
C LEU A 97 -1.50 -10.33 -5.56
N LYS A 98 -2.40 -9.85 -4.70
CA LYS A 98 -3.74 -9.36 -5.10
C LYS A 98 -3.75 -7.99 -5.80
N ASP A 99 -2.58 -7.39 -6.00
CA ASP A 99 -2.43 -6.08 -6.61
C ASP A 99 -3.22 -4.95 -5.89
N GLU A 100 -3.23 -4.97 -4.54
CA GLU A 100 -3.85 -3.90 -3.73
C GLU A 100 -3.06 -2.56 -3.76
N ARG A 101 -2.23 -2.36 -4.79
CA ARG A 101 -1.37 -1.20 -5.02
C ARG A 101 -0.43 -0.87 -3.86
N VAL A 102 -0.08 -1.88 -3.05
CA VAL A 102 0.95 -1.76 -2.01
C VAL A 102 2.25 -1.35 -2.69
N ALA A 103 2.89 -0.29 -2.20
CA ALA A 103 4.18 0.17 -2.73
C ALA A 103 5.30 0.06 -1.68
N SER A 104 5.00 -0.24 -0.42
CA SER A 104 6.00 -0.41 0.63
C SER A 104 5.50 -1.37 1.71
N TYR A 105 6.39 -2.18 2.27
CA TYR A 105 6.10 -2.95 3.48
C TYR A 105 6.38 -2.17 4.77
N ALA A 106 7.21 -1.12 4.70
CA ALA A 106 7.48 -0.24 5.83
C ALA A 106 6.27 0.67 6.09
N ASP A 107 5.59 1.08 5.01
CA ASP A 107 4.32 1.79 5.06
C ASP A 107 3.30 1.17 4.07
N PRO A 108 2.56 0.13 4.51
CA PRO A 108 1.60 -0.59 3.67
C PRO A 108 0.35 0.19 3.29
N GLU A 109 0.12 1.37 3.85
CA GLU A 109 -1.07 2.20 3.60
C GLU A 109 -0.74 3.44 2.76
N ALA A 110 0.52 3.87 2.70
CA ALA A 110 0.99 4.85 1.74
C ALA A 110 0.76 4.39 0.30
N ARG A 111 0.33 5.31 -0.57
CA ARG A 111 0.07 5.05 -1.98
C ARG A 111 0.67 6.14 -2.86
N TRP A 112 0.92 5.81 -4.12
CA TRP A 112 1.26 6.81 -5.13
C TRP A 112 0.06 7.71 -5.40
N GLY A 113 0.23 9.00 -5.16
CA GLY A 113 -0.74 10.05 -5.38
C GLY A 113 -0.23 11.08 -6.39
N HIS A 114 -1.13 11.96 -6.82
CA HIS A 114 -0.81 13.09 -7.69
C HIS A 114 -1.40 14.36 -7.10
N GLN A 115 -0.56 15.37 -6.84
CA GLN A 115 -1.02 16.71 -6.48
C GLN A 115 -1.39 17.50 -7.75
N ARG A 116 -0.60 17.33 -8.82
CA ARG A 116 -0.87 17.78 -10.20
C ARG A 116 -0.42 16.68 -11.17
N ARG A 117 -0.81 16.77 -12.45
CA ARG A 117 -0.58 15.70 -13.45
C ARG A 117 0.89 15.29 -13.55
N GLU A 118 1.80 16.24 -13.37
CA GLU A 118 3.24 16.07 -13.58
C GLU A 118 4.03 15.85 -12.28
N LYS A 119 3.38 15.89 -11.11
CA LYS A 119 4.05 15.80 -9.80
C LYS A 119 3.45 14.67 -8.97
N PRO A 120 3.88 13.42 -9.19
CA PRO A 120 3.52 12.31 -8.31
C PRO A 120 4.21 12.44 -6.96
N PHE A 121 3.60 11.87 -5.93
CA PHE A 121 4.19 11.73 -4.60
C PHE A 121 3.84 10.36 -4.02
N PHE A 122 4.69 9.81 -3.16
CA PHE A 122 4.38 8.59 -2.42
C PHE A 122 4.03 8.95 -0.97
N GLY A 123 2.81 8.61 -0.56
CA GLY A 123 2.35 8.89 0.80
C GLY A 123 0.83 9.01 0.92
N TYR A 124 0.40 10.10 1.52
CA TYR A 124 -0.98 10.35 1.93
C TYR A 124 -1.49 11.69 1.42
N LYS A 125 -2.81 11.85 1.40
CA LYS A 125 -3.46 13.16 1.25
C LYS A 125 -4.05 13.59 2.57
N MET A 126 -3.69 14.79 3.00
CA MET A 126 -4.35 15.48 4.10
C MET A 126 -5.43 16.38 3.54
N HIS A 127 -6.66 16.16 3.97
CA HIS A 127 -7.84 16.92 3.59
C HIS A 127 -8.21 17.85 4.74
N LEU A 128 -8.47 19.11 4.42
CA LEU A 128 -8.84 20.14 5.39
C LEU A 128 -10.19 20.72 5.02
N ALA A 129 -11.06 20.92 6.02
CA ALA A 129 -12.25 21.76 5.89
C ALA A 129 -12.03 23.07 6.65
N THR A 130 -12.22 24.18 5.97
CA THR A 130 -12.13 25.53 6.53
C THR A 130 -13.45 26.29 6.45
N ASP A 131 -13.63 27.28 7.31
CA ASP A 131 -14.67 28.29 7.12
C ASP A 131 -14.27 29.36 6.08
N GLU A 132 -15.08 30.40 5.92
CA GLU A 132 -14.83 31.51 4.98
C GLU A 132 -13.67 32.42 5.43
N THR A 133 -13.27 32.36 6.70
CA THR A 133 -12.12 33.11 7.24
C THR A 133 -10.80 32.35 7.07
N GLY A 134 -10.87 31.06 6.72
CA GLY A 134 -9.72 30.17 6.62
C GLY A 134 -9.43 29.38 7.89
N PHE A 135 -10.29 29.45 8.91
CA PHE A 135 -10.12 28.68 10.14
C PHE A 135 -10.39 27.20 9.89
N VAL A 136 -9.50 26.32 10.35
CA VAL A 136 -9.64 24.87 10.17
C VAL A 136 -10.71 24.32 11.11
N LEU A 137 -11.74 23.71 10.54
CA LEU A 137 -12.87 23.11 11.27
C LEU A 137 -12.70 21.59 11.42
N ALA A 138 -12.12 20.94 10.41
CA ALA A 138 -11.95 19.49 10.40
C ALA A 138 -10.74 19.10 9.54
N ALA A 139 -10.16 17.94 9.83
CA ALA A 139 -9.02 17.40 9.11
C ALA A 139 -9.09 15.86 9.06
N THR A 140 -8.80 15.29 7.91
CA THR A 140 -8.69 13.84 7.75
C THR A 140 -7.54 13.48 6.82
N VAL A 141 -7.04 12.25 6.92
CA VAL A 141 -5.94 11.75 6.12
C VAL A 141 -6.39 10.49 5.39
N THR A 142 -6.11 10.41 4.09
CA THR A 142 -6.37 9.24 3.25
C THR A 142 -5.09 8.82 2.53
N ALA A 143 -5.08 7.63 1.93
CA ALA A 143 -3.98 7.21 1.07
C ALA A 143 -3.76 8.20 -0.10
N GLY A 144 -2.53 8.27 -0.61
CA GLY A 144 -2.13 9.27 -1.63
C GLY A 144 -2.95 9.22 -2.92
N ASN A 145 -3.46 8.05 -3.29
CA ASN A 145 -4.28 7.84 -4.49
C ASN A 145 -5.77 8.17 -4.29
N ALA A 146 -6.20 8.51 -3.07
CA ALA A 146 -7.59 8.83 -2.78
C ALA A 146 -8.01 10.12 -3.51
N SER A 147 -9.26 10.17 -3.92
CA SER A 147 -9.87 11.41 -4.39
C SER A 147 -10.25 12.32 -3.21
N ASP A 148 -10.38 13.62 -3.48
CA ASP A 148 -10.81 14.61 -2.49
C ASP A 148 -12.23 14.31 -1.96
N LEU A 149 -13.08 13.71 -2.81
CA LEU A 149 -14.41 13.27 -2.43
C LEU A 149 -14.42 12.13 -1.39
N GLU A 150 -13.37 11.31 -1.34
CA GLU A 150 -13.27 10.24 -0.34
C GLU A 150 -13.00 10.79 1.07
N GLY A 151 -12.32 11.94 1.19
CA GLY A 151 -12.08 12.61 2.48
C GLY A 151 -13.29 13.37 3.01
N ALA A 152 -14.18 13.83 2.13
CA ALA A 152 -15.29 14.72 2.47
C ALA A 152 -16.27 14.18 3.54
N PRO A 153 -16.71 12.91 3.53
CA PRO A 153 -17.63 12.40 4.55
C PRO A 153 -17.06 12.49 5.97
N ALA A 154 -15.77 12.18 6.14
CA ALA A 154 -15.11 12.25 7.43
C ALA A 154 -15.04 13.70 7.96
N LEU A 155 -14.78 14.66 7.08
CA LEU A 155 -14.76 16.09 7.43
C LEU A 155 -16.13 16.59 7.88
N VAL A 156 -17.19 16.21 7.17
CA VAL A 156 -18.58 16.60 7.51
C VAL A 156 -18.98 16.03 8.86
N GLU A 157 -18.67 14.77 9.13
CA GLU A 157 -18.98 14.14 10.41
C GLU A 157 -18.20 14.77 11.57
N GLN A 158 -16.90 15.04 11.40
CA GLN A 158 -16.10 15.76 12.40
C GLN A 158 -16.69 17.14 12.71
N ALA A 159 -17.08 17.91 11.69
CA ALA A 159 -17.71 19.22 11.89
C ALA A 159 -19.04 19.10 12.65
N ARG A 160 -19.86 18.09 12.33
CA ARG A 160 -21.14 17.82 13.03
C ARG A 160 -20.94 17.47 14.50
N VAL A 161 -19.93 16.66 14.81
CA VAL A 161 -19.58 16.29 16.19
C VAL A 161 -19.18 17.53 17.00
N GLN A 162 -18.52 18.51 16.37
CA GLN A 162 -18.18 19.79 16.98
C GLN A 162 -19.36 20.78 17.09
N GLY A 163 -20.58 20.35 16.78
CA GLY A 163 -21.78 21.19 16.84
C GLY A 163 -22.00 22.07 15.61
N LEU A 164 -21.15 21.97 14.58
CA LEU A 164 -21.30 22.71 13.34
C LEU A 164 -22.40 22.09 12.47
N ARG A 165 -23.09 22.93 11.70
CA ARG A 165 -24.13 22.52 10.75
C ARG A 165 -23.73 22.97 9.33
N PRO A 166 -22.72 22.34 8.72
CA PRO A 166 -22.26 22.72 7.38
C PRO A 166 -23.39 22.56 6.37
N ARG A 167 -23.75 23.65 5.67
CA ARG A 167 -24.80 23.67 4.64
C ARG A 167 -24.27 23.34 3.25
N ARG A 168 -23.01 23.67 2.98
CA ARG A 168 -22.32 23.43 1.71
C ARG A 168 -20.85 23.11 1.99
N LEU A 169 -20.29 22.20 1.19
CA LEU A 169 -18.86 21.94 1.12
C LEU A 169 -18.41 22.23 -0.30
N VAL A 170 -17.47 23.15 -0.46
CA VAL A 170 -16.90 23.52 -1.75
C VAL A 170 -15.53 22.87 -1.85
N ALA A 171 -15.32 22.07 -2.89
CA ALA A 171 -14.08 21.36 -3.16
C ALA A 171 -13.77 21.42 -4.66
N ASP A 172 -12.49 21.48 -5.01
CA ASP A 172 -12.08 21.40 -6.41
C ASP A 172 -12.25 19.96 -6.93
N ARG A 173 -13.01 19.80 -8.01
CA ARG A 173 -13.17 18.51 -8.68
C ARG A 173 -12.33 18.46 -9.94
N ARG A 174 -11.28 17.64 -9.94
CA ARG A 174 -10.58 17.27 -11.18
C ARG A 174 -11.45 16.31 -12.00
N MET A 175 -11.96 16.75 -13.15
CA MET A 175 -12.59 15.86 -14.14
C MET A 175 -11.51 14.98 -14.79
N THR A 176 -11.61 13.66 -14.64
CA THR A 176 -10.97 12.71 -15.57
C THR A 176 -11.73 12.77 -16.90
N PRO A 177 -11.07 12.95 -18.06
CA PRO A 177 -11.75 12.78 -19.34
C PRO A 177 -12.25 11.33 -19.45
N ARG A 178 -13.51 11.16 -19.84
CA ARG A 178 -14.03 9.88 -20.30
C ARG A 178 -13.56 9.69 -21.75
N GLY A 179 -13.06 8.50 -22.08
CA GLY A 179 -12.73 8.07 -23.44
C GLY A 179 -11.25 7.92 -23.65
#